data_AF-A0A377CCT2-F1
#
_entry.id   AF-A0A377CCT2-F1
#
_cell.length_a   1.000
_cell.length_b   1.000
_cell.length_c   1.000
_cell.angle_alpha   90.00
_cell.angle_beta   90.00
_cell.angle_gamma   90.00
#
_symmetry.space_group_name_H-M   'P 1'
#
loop_
_entity.id
_entity.type
_entity.pdbx_description
1 polymer ?
#
loop_
_entity_poly.entity_id
_entity_poly.type
_entity_poly.pdbx_seq_one_letter_code
_entity_poly.pdbx_strand_id
1 'polypeptide(L)'
;MNRVRWQAIEECWCLALSMKHYRPLLLNDTLFLRKLCVTLSHKNYRNIVSLTQNQSFPLVNRLAAFILLSQEGDLYHEKHTQAAEYLGVSYRHLLYVLAQFIHDGLLTKKQERVSH
;
A
#
# COMPACT_ATOMS: atom_id res chain seq x y z
N MET A 1 -20.94 8.40 -4.95
CA MET A 1 -20.13 7.32 -5.55
C MET A 1 -18.69 7.80 -5.57
N ASN A 2 -17.83 7.30 -4.66
CA ASN A 2 -16.44 7.77 -4.58
C ASN A 2 -15.68 7.40 -5.86
N ARG A 3 -15.18 8.41 -6.59
CA ARG A 3 -14.33 8.20 -7.75
C ARG A 3 -12.91 7.89 -7.27
N VAL A 4 -12.43 6.70 -7.57
CA VAL A 4 -11.02 6.36 -7.44
C VAL A 4 -10.29 6.88 -8.68
N ARG A 5 -9.17 7.58 -8.49
CA ARG A 5 -8.31 8.05 -9.58
C ARG A 5 -7.14 7.10 -9.72
N TRP A 6 -6.78 6.79 -10.97
CA TRP A 6 -5.59 6.03 -11.30
C TRP A 6 -4.59 7.00 -11.92
N GLN A 7 -3.32 6.91 -11.52
CA GLN A 7 -2.23 7.70 -12.05
C GLN A 7 -1.06 6.76 -12.35
N ALA A 8 -0.46 6.92 -13.52
CA ALA A 8 0.78 6.25 -13.86
C ALA A 8 1.94 6.94 -13.13
N ILE A 9 2.79 6.15 -12.45
CA ILE A 9 4.00 6.67 -11.78
C ILE A 9 5.13 6.84 -12.80
N GLU A 10 5.15 5.99 -13.83
CA GLU A 10 6.12 5.96 -14.93
C GLU A 10 5.41 5.67 -16.27
N GLU A 11 6.16 5.71 -17.38
CA GLU A 11 5.61 5.39 -18.71
C GLU A 11 5.12 3.92 -18.77
N CYS A 12 3.84 3.72 -19.08
CA CYS A 12 3.23 2.39 -19.04
C CYS A 12 2.19 2.18 -20.15
N TRP A 13 2.00 0.92 -20.54
CA TRP A 13 0.95 0.49 -21.46
C TRP A 13 -0.28 -0.01 -20.67
N CYS A 14 -1.46 0.52 -21.00
CA CYS A 14 -2.71 0.15 -20.35
C CYS A 14 -3.66 -0.54 -21.33
N LEU A 15 -4.24 -1.66 -20.91
CA LEU A 15 -5.32 -2.33 -21.63
C LEU A 15 -6.67 -1.89 -21.04
N ALA A 16 -7.50 -1.28 -21.88
CA ALA A 16 -8.83 -0.83 -21.49
C ALA A 16 -9.91 -1.74 -22.06
N LEU A 17 -10.80 -2.25 -21.20
CA LEU A 17 -11.97 -3.01 -21.61
C LEU A 17 -13.22 -2.13 -21.56
N SER A 18 -13.92 -2.00 -22.68
CA SER A 18 -15.14 -1.18 -22.77
C SER A 18 -16.30 -1.83 -22.01
N MET A 19 -16.56 -1.35 -20.79
CA MET A 19 -17.67 -1.85 -19.98
C MET A 19 -19.05 -1.62 -20.61
N LYS A 20 -19.20 -0.61 -21.49
CA LYS A 20 -20.47 -0.40 -22.20
C LYS A 20 -20.80 -1.57 -23.13
N HIS A 21 -19.79 -2.13 -23.79
CA HIS A 21 -19.96 -3.20 -24.77
C HIS A 21 -19.99 -4.58 -24.11
N TYR A 22 -19.06 -4.84 -23.18
CA TYR A 22 -18.82 -6.20 -22.67
C TYR A 22 -19.60 -6.53 -21.39
N ARG A 23 -20.26 -5.57 -20.73
CA ARG A 23 -20.97 -5.83 -19.47
C ARG A 23 -22.00 -6.96 -19.56
N PRO A 24 -22.86 -7.06 -20.60
CA PRO A 24 -23.80 -8.18 -20.69
C PRO A 24 -23.08 -9.52 -20.82
N LEU A 25 -22.01 -9.60 -21.60
CA LEU A 25 -21.20 -10.83 -21.75
C LEU A 25 -20.61 -11.26 -20.40
N LEU A 26 -19.93 -10.33 -19.71
CA LEU A 26 -19.27 -10.59 -18.44
C LEU A 26 -20.25 -10.99 -17.32
N LEU A 27 -21.45 -10.43 -17.32
CA LEU A 27 -22.49 -10.77 -16.34
C LEU A 27 -23.19 -12.11 -16.61
N ASN A 28 -23.04 -12.68 -17.80
CA ASN A 28 -23.59 -13.99 -18.14
C ASN A 28 -22.53 -15.11 -18.15
N ASP A 29 -21.25 -14.78 -17.96
CA ASP A 29 -20.17 -15.75 -17.83
C ASP A 29 -19.97 -16.17 -16.37
N THR A 30 -20.42 -17.38 -16.05
CA THR A 30 -20.36 -17.94 -14.69
C THR A 30 -18.94 -18.23 -14.21
N LEU A 31 -18.01 -18.56 -15.13
CA LEU A 31 -16.60 -18.80 -14.79
C LEU A 31 -15.92 -17.47 -14.44
N PHE A 32 -16.16 -16.43 -15.24
CA PHE A 32 -15.68 -15.09 -14.98
C PHE A 32 -16.21 -14.57 -13.64
N LEU A 33 -17.52 -14.67 -13.40
CA LEU A 33 -18.14 -14.20 -12.16
C LEU A 33 -17.61 -14.96 -10.94
N ARG A 34 -17.46 -16.28 -11.00
CA ARG A 34 -16.87 -17.06 -9.91
C ARG A 34 -15.45 -16.60 -9.61
N LYS A 35 -14.62 -16.41 -10.64
CA LYS A 35 -13.25 -15.93 -10.47
C LYS A 35 -13.23 -14.51 -9.88
N LEU A 36 -14.11 -13.65 -10.35
CA LEU A 36 -14.26 -12.29 -9.85
C LEU A 36 -14.63 -12.28 -8.37
N CYS A 37 -15.62 -13.08 -7.95
CA CYS A 37 -16.02 -13.21 -6.56
C CYS A 37 -14.86 -13.66 -5.67
N VAL A 38 -14.16 -14.74 -6.03
CA VAL A 38 -12.99 -15.22 -5.27
C VAL A 38 -11.91 -14.14 -5.17
N THR A 39 -11.63 -13.45 -6.28
CA THR A 39 -10.62 -12.37 -6.32
C THR A 39 -11.01 -11.20 -5.42
N LEU A 40 -12.29 -10.79 -5.44
CA LEU A 40 -12.81 -9.73 -4.59
C LEU A 40 -12.81 -10.13 -3.11
N SER A 41 -13.19 -11.37 -2.77
CA SER A 41 -13.12 -11.89 -1.41
C SER A 41 -11.68 -11.88 -0.88
N HIS A 42 -10.70 -12.31 -1.68
CA HIS A 42 -9.29 -12.24 -1.29
C HIS A 42 -8.81 -10.80 -1.08
N LYS A 43 -9.16 -9.87 -1.97
CA LYS A 43 -8.83 -8.44 -1.80
C LYS A 43 -9.50 -7.85 -0.56
N ASN A 44 -10.76 -8.18 -0.33
CA ASN A 44 -11.51 -7.73 0.84
C ASN A 44 -10.91 -8.28 2.13
N TYR A 45 -10.58 -9.57 2.18
CA TYR A 45 -9.90 -10.19 3.32
C TYR A 45 -8.57 -9.49 3.63
N ARG A 46 -7.73 -9.22 2.61
CA ARG A 46 -6.50 -8.44 2.80
C ARG A 46 -6.79 -7.07 3.41
N ASN A 47 -7.80 -6.36 2.89
CA ASN A 47 -8.20 -5.07 3.44
C ASN A 47 -8.66 -5.18 4.90
N ILE A 48 -9.46 -6.19 5.24
CA ILE A 48 -9.91 -6.45 6.62
C ILE A 48 -8.71 -6.72 7.51
N VAL A 49 -7.80 -7.61 7.10
CA VAL A 49 -6.59 -7.92 7.87
C VAL A 49 -5.75 -6.66 8.08
N SER A 50 -5.51 -5.85 7.04
CA SER A 50 -4.78 -4.58 7.18
C SER A 50 -5.51 -3.58 8.06
N LEU A 51 -6.85 -3.52 8.01
CA LEU A 51 -7.65 -2.63 8.85
C LEU A 51 -7.61 -3.06 10.33
N THR A 52 -7.81 -4.35 10.60
CA THR A 52 -7.69 -4.96 11.92
C THR A 52 -6.27 -4.79 12.44
N GLN A 53 -5.26 -4.99 11.59
CA GLN A 53 -3.87 -4.73 11.97
C GLN A 53 -3.67 -3.27 12.34
N ASN A 54 -4.17 -2.33 11.52
CA ASN A 54 -4.13 -0.90 11.78
C ASN A 54 -4.81 -0.47 13.08
N GLN A 55 -5.87 -1.16 13.49
CA GLN A 55 -6.56 -0.90 14.76
C GLN A 55 -5.96 -1.62 15.96
N SER A 56 -5.45 -2.84 15.79
CA SER A 56 -5.06 -3.72 16.89
C SER A 56 -3.55 -3.77 17.16
N PHE A 57 -2.70 -3.44 16.19
CA PHE A 57 -1.25 -3.45 16.40
C PHE A 57 -0.70 -2.07 16.74
N PRO A 58 0.26 -1.99 17.70
CA PRO A 58 1.04 -0.78 17.94
C PRO A 58 1.67 -0.26 16.65
N LEU A 59 1.83 1.07 16.53
CA LEU A 59 2.42 1.68 15.33
C LEU A 59 3.77 1.05 14.97
N VAL A 60 4.57 0.68 15.96
CA VAL A 60 5.85 -0.05 15.81
C VAL A 60 5.72 -1.21 14.83
N ASN A 61 4.80 -2.13 15.06
CA ASN A 61 4.65 -3.34 14.23
C ASN A 61 4.17 -2.99 12.81
N ARG A 62 3.30 -2.00 12.70
CA ARG A 62 2.70 -1.58 11.43
C ARG A 62 3.71 -0.86 10.55
N LEU A 63 4.53 -0.02 11.17
CA LEU A 63 5.62 0.65 10.48
C LEU A 63 6.69 -0.34 10.02
N ALA A 64 7.07 -1.32 10.84
CA ALA A 64 8.00 -2.37 10.43
C ALA A 64 7.47 -3.16 9.23
N ALA A 65 6.20 -3.57 9.26
CA ALA A 65 5.57 -4.26 8.13
C ALA A 65 5.50 -3.39 6.87
N PHE A 66 5.20 -2.09 7.02
CA PHE A 66 5.18 -1.15 5.89
C PHE A 66 6.57 -0.97 5.27
N ILE A 67 7.63 -0.85 6.08
CA ILE A 67 9.01 -0.76 5.60
C ILE A 67 9.38 -2.03 4.81
N LEU A 68 9.10 -3.22 5.35
CA LEU A 68 9.38 -4.49 4.65
C LEU A 68 8.59 -4.64 3.34
N LEU A 69 7.39 -4.06 3.27
CA LEU A 69 6.54 -4.09 2.09
C LEU A 69 7.02 -3.13 0.98
N SER A 70 7.62 -1.99 1.37
CA SER A 70 7.98 -0.90 0.46
C SER A 70 9.49 -0.77 0.19
N GLN A 71 10.32 -1.58 0.86
CA GLN A 71 11.75 -1.57 0.63
C GLN A 71 12.12 -2.15 -0.74
N GLU A 72 13.15 -1.58 -1.35
CA GLU A 72 13.84 -2.13 -2.50
C GLU A 72 15.17 -2.71 -2.03
N GLY A 73 15.23 -4.03 -1.88
CA GLY A 73 16.34 -4.70 -1.19
C GLY A 73 16.36 -4.30 0.29
N ASP A 74 17.47 -3.70 0.75
CA ASP A 74 17.66 -3.24 2.13
C ASP A 74 17.45 -1.72 2.29
N LEU A 75 16.87 -1.05 1.27
CA LEU A 75 16.67 0.40 1.25
C LEU A 75 15.19 0.76 1.30
N TYR A 76 14.85 1.66 2.22
CA TYR A 76 13.53 2.26 2.35
C TYR A 76 13.62 3.77 2.12
N HIS A 77 12.88 4.29 1.14
CA HIS A 77 12.95 5.69 0.70
C HIS A 77 11.58 6.40 0.62
N GLU A 78 10.54 5.84 1.23
CA GLU A 78 9.20 6.43 1.18
C GLU A 78 9.13 7.78 1.91
N LYS A 79 8.38 8.72 1.32
CA LYS A 79 8.17 10.03 1.93
C LYS A 79 7.41 9.85 3.24
N HIS A 80 7.91 10.44 4.32
CA HIS A 80 7.29 10.33 5.64
C HIS A 80 5.84 10.83 5.68
N THR A 81 5.48 11.82 4.85
CA THR A 81 4.08 12.28 4.74
C THR A 81 3.16 11.20 4.16
N GLN A 82 3.60 10.49 3.12
CA GLN A 82 2.84 9.39 2.50
C GLN A 82 2.75 8.18 3.44
N ALA A 83 3.84 7.85 4.12
CA ALA A 83 3.86 6.78 5.11
C ALA A 83 2.90 7.06 6.29
N ALA A 84 2.85 8.30 6.78
CA ALA A 84 1.95 8.70 7.86
C ALA A 84 0.48 8.61 7.45
N GLU A 85 0.15 9.04 6.22
CA GLU A 85 -1.19 8.94 5.65
C GLU A 85 -1.63 7.48 5.49
N TYR A 86 -0.76 6.63 4.94
CA TYR A 86 -1.02 5.20 4.76
C TYR A 86 -1.28 4.48 6.10
N LEU A 87 -0.47 4.79 7.11
CA LEU A 87 -0.57 4.18 8.44
C LEU A 87 -1.67 4.81 9.32
N GLY A 88 -2.32 5.89 8.86
CA GLY A 88 -3.37 6.58 9.60
C GLY A 88 -2.89 7.20 10.91
N VAL A 89 -1.66 7.73 10.94
CA VAL A 89 -1.04 8.34 12.15
C VAL A 89 -0.55 9.75 11.88
N SER A 90 -0.37 10.53 12.95
CA SER A 90 0.25 11.85 12.82
C SER A 90 1.72 11.73 12.39
N TYR A 91 2.20 12.70 11.61
CA TYR A 91 3.60 12.81 11.19
C TYR A 91 4.57 12.73 12.39
N ARG A 92 4.22 13.37 13.51
CA ARG A 92 5.01 13.34 14.74
C ARG A 92 5.13 11.93 15.33
N HIS A 93 4.03 11.18 15.33
CA HIS A 93 4.01 9.83 15.87
C HIS A 93 4.82 8.87 14.98
N LEU A 94 4.77 9.05 13.66
CA LEU A 94 5.65 8.33 12.72
C LEU A 94 7.13 8.61 13.03
N LEU A 95 7.52 9.88 13.14
CA LEU A 95 8.91 10.25 13.42
C LEU A 95 9.41 9.70 14.76
N TYR A 96 8.56 9.68 15.79
CA TYR A 96 8.90 9.10 17.09
C TYR A 96 9.26 7.61 16.96
N VAL A 97 8.46 6.83 16.24
CA VAL A 97 8.73 5.39 16.04
C VAL A 97 9.93 5.16 15.12
N LEU A 98 10.12 5.99 14.09
CA LEU A 98 11.34 5.93 13.26
C LEU A 98 12.60 6.20 14.09
N ALA A 99 12.57 7.19 14.99
CA ALA A 99 13.67 7.47 15.89
C ALA A 99 13.93 6.30 16.84
N GLN A 100 12.88 5.64 17.34
CA GLN A 100 13.00 4.42 18.14
C GLN A 100 13.69 3.30 17.36
N PHE A 101 13.31 3.06 16.10
CA PHE A 101 13.97 2.05 15.27
C PHE A 101 15.44 2.33 15.00
N ILE A 102 15.82 3.60 14.86
CA ILE A 102 17.23 3.98 14.73
C ILE A 102 17.97 3.76 16.05
N HIS A 103 17.36 4.13 17.18
CA HIS A 103 17.92 3.91 18.51
C HIS A 103 18.13 2.43 18.81
N ASP A 104 17.17 1.58 18.44
CA ASP A 104 17.22 0.13 18.62
C ASP A 104 18.14 -0.58 17.62
N GLY A 105 18.77 0.15 16.69
CA GLY A 105 19.66 -0.39 15.66
C GLY A 105 18.95 -1.16 14.54
N LEU A 106 17.62 -1.07 14.44
CA LEU A 106 16.82 -1.72 13.40
C LEU A 106 16.88 -0.98 12.07
N LEU A 107 17.12 0.34 12.09
CA LEU A 107 17.30 1.17 10.91
C LEU A 107 18.59 1.99 11.03
N THR A 108 19.27 2.16 9.90
CA THR A 108 20.39 3.10 9.81
C THR A 108 20.03 4.22 8.83
N LYS A 109 20.11 5.47 9.28
CA LYS A 109 19.88 6.62 8.40
C LYS A 109 21.07 6.81 7.47
N LYS A 110 20.88 6.55 6.17
CA LYS A 110 21.86 6.88 5.13
C LYS A 110 21.70 8.35 4.74
N GLN A 111 22.74 9.15 4.90
CA GLN A 111 22.79 10.50 4.32
C GLN A 111 23.21 10.38 2.86
N GLU A 112 22.33 10.71 1.92
CA GLU A 112 22.76 11.01 0.57
C GLU A 112 23.52 12.33 0.60
N ARG A 113 24.84 12.27 0.41
CA ARG A 113 25.61 13.45 0.02
C ARG A 113 25.17 13.80 -1.39
N VAL A 114 24.43 14.89 -1.54
CA VAL A 114 24.20 15.52 -2.84
C VAL A 114 25.57 16.02 -3.31
N SER A 115 26.20 15.26 -4.21
CA SER A 115 27.36 15.73 -4.96
C SER A 115 26.90 16.82 -5.91
N HIS A 116 27.39 18.05 -5.68
CA HIS A 116 27.27 19.17 -6.59
C HIS A 116 28.05 18.93 -7.89
#